data_AF-A0A5C6JCU9-F1
#
_entry.id   AF-A0A5C6JCU9-F1
#
_cell.length_a   1.000
_cell.length_b   1.000
_cell.length_c   1.000
_cell.angle_alpha   90.00
_cell.angle_beta   90.00
_cell.angle_gamma   90.00
#
_symmetry.space_group_name_H-M   'P 1'
#
loop_
_entity.id
_entity.type
_entity.pdbx_description
1 polymer ?
#
loop_
_entity_poly.entity_id
_entity_poly.type
_entity_poly.pdbx_seq_one_letter_code
_entity_poly.pdbx_strand_id
1 'polypeptide(L)' 'VSIEDDIPEDDDPDLDESALSGHELIVRELGATVVEEFTNE' A
#
# COMPACT_ATOMS: atom_id res chain seq x y z
N VAL A 1 7.33 23.24 -0.37
CA VAL A 1 7.03 21.80 -0.38
C VAL A 1 5.96 21.61 -1.43
N SER A 2 6.28 20.87 -2.50
CA SER A 2 5.31 20.46 -3.52
C SER A 2 4.42 19.37 -2.91
N ILE A 3 3.17 19.25 -3.33
CA ILE A 3 2.28 18.20 -2.80
C ILE A 3 2.73 16.79 -3.21
N GLU A 4 3.53 16.70 -4.27
CA GLU A 4 4.14 15.46 -4.76
C GLU A 4 5.35 15.02 -3.92
N ASP A 5 5.94 15.94 -3.14
CA ASP A 5 7.03 15.65 -2.21
C ASP A 5 6.52 15.40 -0.78
N ASP A 6 5.20 15.36 -0.60
CA ASP A 6 4.56 15.11 0.70
C ASP A 6 4.69 13.61 1.01
N ILE A 7 5.45 13.30 2.04
CA ILE A 7 5.64 11.94 2.55
C ILE A 7 5.19 11.89 4.01
N PRO A 8 4.65 10.74 4.46
CA PRO A 8 4.30 10.56 5.86
C PRO A 8 5.48 10.85 6.80
N GLU A 9 5.20 11.48 7.96
CA GLU A 9 6.23 11.83 8.95
C GLU A 9 6.69 10.59 9.72
N ASP A 10 8.01 10.43 9.95
CA ASP A 10 8.61 9.25 10.60
C ASP A 10 8.10 8.91 12.03
N ASP A 11 7.34 9.81 12.68
CA ASP A 11 6.73 9.61 14.01
C ASP A 11 5.25 9.19 13.93
N ASP A 12 4.75 8.92 12.73
CA ASP A 12 3.40 8.41 12.52
C ASP A 12 3.33 6.93 12.96
N PRO A 13 2.48 6.60 13.96
CA PRO A 13 2.37 5.23 14.48
C PRO A 13 1.88 4.24 13.43
N ASP A 14 1.19 4.69 12.38
CA ASP A 14 0.73 3.82 11.29
C ASP A 14 1.85 3.51 10.28
N LEU A 15 3.00 4.21 10.35
CA LEU A 15 4.19 3.93 9.54
C LEU A 15 5.11 2.86 10.14
N ASP A 16 4.81 2.35 11.33
CA ASP A 16 5.52 1.23 11.94
C ASP A 16 5.17 -0.11 11.24
N GLU A 17 5.54 -1.27 11.82
CA GLU A 17 5.30 -2.62 11.24
C GLU A 17 3.84 -2.93 10.85
N SER A 18 2.90 -2.03 11.15
CA SER A 18 1.50 -2.04 10.70
C SER A 18 1.24 -1.36 9.35
N ALA A 19 2.23 -0.70 8.73
CA ALA A 19 2.18 -0.10 7.41
C ALA A 19 2.03 -1.17 6.32
N LEU A 20 0.85 -1.75 6.24
CA LEU A 20 0.51 -2.74 5.23
C LEU A 20 0.57 -2.05 3.86
N SER A 21 1.31 -2.67 2.94
CA SER A 21 1.25 -2.26 1.55
C SER A 21 -0.19 -2.36 1.03
N GLY A 22 -0.54 -1.56 0.02
CA GLY A 22 -1.88 -1.62 -0.58
C GLY A 22 -2.30 -3.03 -1.00
N HIS A 23 -1.33 -3.87 -1.41
CA HIS A 23 -1.54 -5.30 -1.65
C HIS A 23 -2.01 -6.05 -0.40
N GLU A 24 -1.34 -5.87 0.72
CA GLU A 24 -1.66 -6.55 1.99
C GLU A 24 -2.99 -6.09 2.56
N LEU A 25 -3.35 -4.80 2.42
CA LEU A 25 -4.66 -4.28 2.80
C LEU A 25 -5.79 -4.93 1.98
N ILE A 26 -5.60 -5.03 0.66
CA ILE A 26 -6.59 -5.66 -0.23
C ILE A 26 -6.80 -7.13 0.14
N VAL A 27 -5.73 -7.86 0.46
CA VAL A 27 -5.83 -9.28 0.84
C VAL A 27 -6.46 -9.45 2.23
N ARG A 28 -6.00 -8.69 3.22
CA ARG A 28 -6.39 -8.86 4.63
C ARG A 28 -7.79 -8.35 4.94
N GLU A 29 -8.18 -7.20 4.40
CA GLU A 29 -9.44 -6.53 4.80
C GLU A 29 -10.63 -6.92 3.92
N LEU A 30 -10.39 -7.08 2.62
CA LEU A 30 -11.44 -7.46 1.67
C LEU A 30 -11.53 -8.97 1.46
N GLY A 31 -10.58 -9.75 2.01
CA GLY A 31 -10.49 -11.19 1.78
C GLY A 31 -10.24 -11.54 0.31
N ALA A 32 -9.64 -10.63 -0.45
CA ALA A 32 -9.44 -10.74 -1.88
C ALA A 32 -8.09 -11.40 -2.21
N THR A 33 -7.95 -11.89 -3.44
CA THR A 33 -6.68 -12.40 -3.98
C THR A 33 -6.20 -11.46 -5.08
N VAL A 34 -4.96 -10.99 -4.97
CA VAL A 34 -4.32 -10.20 -6.04
C VAL A 34 -3.66 -11.14 -7.03
N VAL A 35 -3.99 -11.00 -8.31
CA VAL A 35 -3.39 -11.77 -9.41
C VAL A 35 -2.74 -10.80 -10.39
N GLU A 36 -1.58 -11.17 -10.92
CA GLU A 36 -0.90 -10.39 -11.95
C GLU A 36 -1.61 -10.60 -13.30
N GLU A 37 -1.85 -9.50 -14.01
CA GLU A 37 -2.38 -9.54 -15.37
C GLU A 37 -1.22 -9.67 -16.37
N PHE A 38 -1.34 -10.64 -17.27
CA PHE A 38 -0.41 -10.78 -18.40
C PHE A 38 -1.12 -10.35 -19.69
N THR A 39 -0.55 -9.34 -20.36
CA THR A 39 -1.01 -8.94 -21.70
C THR A 39 -0.48 -9.97 -22.71
N ASN A 40 -1.38 -10.65 -23.43
CA ASN A 40 -0.99 -11.48 -24.56
C ASN A 40 -0.89 -10.58 -25.81
N GLU A 41 0.30 -10.54 -26.42
CA GLU A 41 0.60 -9.76 -27.63
C GLU A 41 -0.20 -10.20 -28.86
#